data_AF-A0A419FKI2-F1
#
_entry.id   AF-A0A419FKI2-F1
#
_cell.length_a   1.000
_cell.length_b   1.000
_cell.length_c   1.000
_cell.angle_alpha   90.00
_cell.angle_beta   90.00
_cell.angle_gamma   90.00
#
_symmetry.space_group_name_H-M   'P 1'
#
loop_
_entity.id
_entity.type
_entity.pdbx_description
1 polymer ?
#
loop_
_entity_poly.entity_id
_entity_poly.type
_entity_poly.pdbx_seq_one_letter_code
_entity_poly.pdbx_strand_id
1 'polypeptide(L)'
;MASATLQFELLREIFDLARAQRASLELDDIDRVLDLMAEREVLLDRLTRIAEEHADVPENVVMFPPVVDSMNRDAIALDTVIRGILEHDRQNEALLQEKMAGIREELPRVRQAFRAATAYRPIDSTSAYLNRRS
;
A
#
# COMPACT_ATOMS: atom_id res chain seq x y z
N MET A 1 2.94 30.40 2.03
CA MET A 1 3.24 29.81 3.36
C MET A 1 2.22 28.74 3.77
N ALA A 2 0.89 28.98 3.72
CA ALA A 2 -0.11 27.95 4.10
C ALA A 2 -0.03 26.63 3.29
N SER A 3 0.40 26.69 2.02
CA SER A 3 0.56 25.50 1.19
C SER A 3 1.74 24.60 1.57
N ALA A 4 2.91 25.16 1.93
CA ALA A 4 4.08 24.36 2.29
C ALA A 4 3.82 23.54 3.58
N THR A 5 3.10 24.13 4.54
CA THR A 5 2.64 23.43 5.74
C THR A 5 1.70 22.28 5.39
N LEU A 6 0.73 22.52 4.51
CA LEU A 6 -0.20 21.49 4.05
C LEU A 6 0.51 20.35 3.28
N GLN A 7 1.47 20.68 2.41
CA GLN A 7 2.30 19.69 1.71
C GLN A 7 3.08 18.82 2.70
N PHE A 8 3.66 19.43 3.74
CA PHE A 8 4.38 18.71 4.77
C PHE A 8 3.46 17.78 5.58
N GLU A 9 2.25 18.25 5.95
CA GLU A 9 1.25 17.44 6.64
C GLU A 9 0.84 16.23 5.80
N LEU A 10 0.55 16.42 4.51
CA LEU A 10 0.20 15.32 3.60
C LEU A 10 1.34 14.32 3.43
N LEU A 11 2.58 14.80 3.26
CA LEU A 11 3.74 13.90 3.17
C LEU A 11 3.96 13.12 4.46
N ARG A 12 3.72 13.75 5.62
CA ARG A 12 3.80 13.07 6.91
C ARG A 12 2.72 11.99 7.03
N GLU A 13 1.48 12.28 6.66
CA GLU A 13 0.41 11.28 6.65
C GLU A 13 0.73 10.11 5.70
N ILE A 14 1.26 10.40 4.52
CA ILE A 14 1.72 9.37 3.56
C ILE A 14 2.84 8.51 4.17
N PHE A 15 3.79 9.12 4.90
CA PHE A 15 4.85 8.41 5.60
C PHE A 15 4.29 7.48 6.70
N ASP A 16 3.34 7.97 7.49
CA ASP A 16 2.69 7.18 8.54
C ASP A 16 1.90 6.00 7.94
N LEU A 17 1.24 6.20 6.79
CA LEU A 17 0.60 5.12 6.03
C LEU A 17 1.62 4.08 5.51
N ALA A 18 2.77 4.50 4.98
CA ALA A 18 3.81 3.58 4.53
C ALA A 18 4.36 2.72 5.68
N ARG A 19 4.48 3.30 6.88
CA ARG A 19 4.84 2.57 8.10
C ARG A 19 3.73 1.61 8.55
N ALA A 20 2.47 2.02 8.47
CA ALA A 20 1.33 1.15 8.80
C ALA A 20 1.17 -0.01 7.82
N GLN A 21 1.45 0.21 6.53
CA GLN A 21 1.49 -0.83 5.50
C GLN A 21 2.54 -1.88 5.84
N ARG A 22 3.73 -1.45 6.26
CA ARG A 22 4.79 -2.36 6.71
C ARG A 22 4.33 -3.24 7.87
N ALA A 23 3.77 -2.63 8.91
CA ALA A 23 3.28 -3.37 10.07
C ALA A 23 2.18 -4.38 9.70
N SER A 24 1.30 -4.01 8.76
CA SER A 24 0.23 -4.89 8.27
C SER A 24 0.80 -6.05 7.45
N LEU A 25 1.79 -5.79 6.59
CA LEU A 25 2.52 -6.84 5.88
C LEU A 25 3.21 -7.79 6.87
N GLU A 26 3.93 -7.27 7.88
CA GLU A 26 4.59 -8.09 8.90
C GLU A 26 3.61 -9.02 9.65
N LEU A 27 2.34 -8.62 9.78
CA LEU A 27 1.26 -9.40 10.39
C LEU A 27 0.44 -10.27 9.41
N ASP A 28 0.83 -10.32 8.14
CA ASP A 28 0.09 -11.02 7.06
C ASP A 28 -1.36 -10.53 6.84
N ASP A 29 -1.65 -9.30 7.26
CA ASP A 29 -2.97 -8.66 7.11
C ASP A 29 -3.07 -7.95 5.75
N ILE A 30 -3.27 -8.75 4.69
CA ILE A 30 -3.31 -8.25 3.31
C ILE A 30 -4.54 -7.35 3.06
N ASP A 31 -5.67 -7.65 3.72
CA ASP A 31 -6.88 -6.83 3.59
C ASP A 31 -6.60 -5.40 4.10
N ARG A 32 -5.95 -5.28 5.28
CA ARG A 32 -5.56 -3.97 5.79
C ARG A 32 -4.54 -3.26 4.92
N VAL A 33 -3.61 -3.99 4.29
CA VAL A 33 -2.66 -3.40 3.33
C VAL A 33 -3.40 -2.76 2.16
N LEU A 34 -4.43 -3.41 1.62
CA LEU A 34 -5.22 -2.88 0.51
C LEU A 34 -6.01 -1.61 0.92
N ASP A 35 -6.61 -1.61 2.10
CA ASP A 35 -7.29 -0.42 2.65
C ASP A 35 -6.30 0.76 2.77
N LEU A 36 -5.12 0.51 3.33
CA LEU A 36 -4.08 1.52 3.49
C LEU A 36 -3.55 2.03 2.13
N MET A 37 -3.52 1.20 1.09
CA MET A 37 -3.16 1.63 -0.27
C MET A 37 -4.21 2.59 -0.85
N ALA A 38 -5.50 2.29 -0.67
CA ALA A 38 -6.58 3.17 -1.10
C ALA A 38 -6.57 4.51 -0.35
N GLU A 39 -6.37 4.49 0.98
CA GLU A 39 -6.20 5.71 1.79
C GLU A 39 -5.02 6.55 1.28
N ARG A 40 -3.90 5.90 0.91
CA ARG A 40 -2.69 6.57 0.40
C ARG A 40 -2.89 7.21 -0.96
N GLU A 41 -3.62 6.56 -1.86
CA GLU A 41 -3.93 7.08 -3.20
C GLU A 41 -4.67 8.43 -3.13
N VAL A 42 -5.64 8.55 -2.22
CA VAL A 42 -6.37 9.80 -1.98
C VAL A 42 -5.44 10.95 -1.54
N LEU A 43 -4.47 10.66 -0.68
CA LEU A 43 -3.51 11.68 -0.21
C LEU A 43 -2.52 12.08 -1.32
N LEU A 44 -2.08 11.13 -2.15
CA LEU A 44 -1.20 11.40 -3.29
C LEU A 44 -1.91 12.27 -4.35
N ASP A 45 -3.17 11.98 -4.64
CA ASP A 45 -3.99 12.82 -5.54
C ASP A 45 -4.11 14.25 -5.02
N ARG A 46 -4.37 14.40 -3.72
CA ARG A 46 -4.46 15.72 -3.08
C ARG A 46 -3.13 16.46 -3.14
N LEU A 47 -2.02 15.79 -2.86
CA LEU A 47 -0.68 16.36 -2.94
C LEU A 47 -0.35 16.80 -4.38
N THR A 48 -0.73 15.99 -5.36
CA THR A 48 -0.50 16.28 -6.79
C THR A 48 -1.23 17.55 -7.22
N ARG A 49 -2.51 17.70 -6.86
CA ARG A 49 -3.27 18.92 -7.15
C ARG A 49 -2.63 20.17 -6.54
N ILE A 50 -2.18 20.08 -5.28
CA ILE A 50 -1.50 21.20 -4.62
C ILE A 50 -0.19 21.54 -5.34
N ALA A 51 0.56 20.54 -5.80
CA ALA A 51 1.80 20.78 -6.55
C ALA A 51 1.53 21.46 -7.90
N GLU A 52 0.48 21.04 -8.62
CA GLU A 52 0.06 21.66 -9.88
C GLU A 52 -0.38 23.12 -9.70
N GLU A 53 -1.17 23.42 -8.65
CA GLU A 53 -1.59 24.79 -8.31
C GLU A 53 -0.41 25.74 -8.03
N HIS A 54 0.76 25.20 -7.65
CA HIS A 54 1.96 25.97 -7.35
C HIS A 54 2.89 26.16 -8.56
N ALA A 55 2.66 25.43 -9.65
CA ALA A 55 3.45 25.55 -10.87
C ALA A 55 3.07 26.78 -11.72
N ASP A 56 1.88 27.35 -11.51
CA ASP A 56 1.31 28.46 -12.29
C ASP A 56 1.81 29.87 -11.86
N VAL A 57 2.98 30.00 -11.23
CA VAL A 57 3.53 31.31 -10.87
C VAL A 57 4.10 32.00 -12.13
N PRO A 58 3.61 33.19 -12.54
CA PRO A 58 4.09 33.84 -13.76
C PRO A 58 5.57 34.22 -13.67
N GLU A 59 6.33 33.97 -14.74
CA GLU A 59 7.79 34.19 -14.85
C GLU A 59 8.27 35.61 -14.48
N ASN A 60 7.37 36.59 -14.41
CA ASN A 60 7.69 38.01 -14.20
C ASN A 60 7.73 38.46 -12.72
N VAL A 61 7.68 37.55 -11.75
CA VAL A 61 7.72 37.90 -10.32
C VAL A 61 9.17 37.89 -9.80
N VAL A 62 9.73 39.07 -9.52
CA VAL A 62 11.00 39.21 -8.80
C VAL A 62 10.77 38.86 -7.33
N MET A 63 11.26 37.70 -6.89
CA MET A 63 11.18 37.30 -5.48
C MET A 63 12.28 37.96 -4.65
N PHE A 64 11.92 38.44 -3.45
CA PHE A 64 12.86 39.06 -2.52
C PHE A 64 13.82 38.01 -1.91
N PRO A 65 15.12 38.31 -1.73
CA PRO A 65 16.12 37.36 -1.23
C PRO A 65 15.73 36.56 0.05
N PRO A 66 15.17 37.15 1.12
CA PRO A 66 14.78 36.38 2.31
C PRO A 66 13.65 35.36 2.06
N VAL A 67 12.84 35.56 1.01
CA VAL A 67 11.79 34.62 0.60
C VAL A 67 12.42 33.39 -0.06
N VAL A 68 13.46 33.60 -0.90
CA VAL A 68 14.20 32.53 -1.58
C VAL A 68 14.87 31.58 -0.58
N ASP A 69 15.49 32.12 0.47
CA ASP A 69 16.14 31.32 1.50
C ASP A 69 15.16 30.45 2.30
N SER A 70 13.96 30.98 2.59
CA SER A 70 12.91 30.20 3.27
C SER A 70 12.36 29.07 2.40
N MET A 71 12.11 29.33 1.12
CA MET A 71 11.64 28.33 0.16
C MET A 71 12.65 27.22 -0.06
N ASN A 72 13.95 27.55 -0.10
CA ASN A 72 15.02 26.54 -0.21
C ASN A 72 15.10 25.62 1.01
N ARG A 73 14.91 26.15 2.22
CA ARG A 73 14.88 25.32 3.44
C ARG A 73 13.67 24.38 3.47
N ASP A 74 12.50 24.90 3.10
CA ASP A 74 11.28 24.10 3.00
C ASP A 74 11.44 22.99 1.95
N ALA A 75 12.04 23.30 0.79
CA ALA A 75 12.32 22.32 -0.25
C ALA A 75 13.26 21.19 0.22
N ILE A 76 14.33 21.51 0.97
CA ILE A 76 15.25 20.50 1.54
C ILE A 76 14.53 19.61 2.56
N ALA A 77 13.67 20.19 3.40
CA ALA A 77 12.89 19.43 4.37
C ALA A 77 11.91 18.47 3.67
N LEU A 78 11.21 18.94 2.63
CA LEU A 78 10.30 18.12 1.83
C LEU A 78 11.06 16.97 1.12
N ASP A 79 12.22 17.24 0.52
CA ASP A 79 13.05 16.20 -0.13
C ASP A 79 13.45 15.08 0.86
N THR A 80 13.80 15.45 2.09
CA THR A 80 14.16 14.49 3.14
C THR A 80 12.98 13.56 3.48
N VAL A 81 11.77 14.10 3.63
CA VAL A 81 10.58 13.30 3.91
C VAL A 81 10.23 12.40 2.72
N ILE A 82 10.29 12.92 1.49
CA ILE A 82 10.04 12.15 0.28
C ILE A 82 11.01 10.97 0.16
N ARG A 83 12.31 11.18 0.40
CA ARG A 83 13.29 10.09 0.43
C ARG A 83 12.96 9.03 1.47
N GLY A 84 12.50 9.44 2.64
CA GLY A 84 12.05 8.53 3.69
C GLY A 84 10.87 7.65 3.24
N ILE A 85 9.86 8.27 2.61
CA ILE A 85 8.70 7.55 2.06
C ILE A 85 9.15 6.52 1.01
N LEU A 86 9.99 6.94 0.05
CA LEU A 86 10.47 6.06 -1.03
C LEU A 86 11.30 4.88 -0.50
N GLU A 87 12.05 5.08 0.58
CA GLU A 87 12.79 4.01 1.22
C GLU A 87 11.85 3.00 1.90
N HIS A 88 10.82 3.49 2.60
CA HIS A 88 9.77 2.61 3.14
C HIS A 88 9.03 1.84 2.05
N ASP A 89 8.73 2.47 0.92
CA ASP A 89 8.08 1.82 -0.22
C ASP A 89 8.92 0.68 -0.77
N ARG A 90 10.24 0.88 -0.95
CA ARG A 90 11.14 -0.20 -1.39
C ARG A 90 11.15 -1.38 -0.42
N GLN A 91 11.17 -1.10 0.88
CA GLN A 91 11.14 -2.14 1.91
C GLN A 91 9.81 -2.90 1.91
N ASN A 92 8.70 -2.19 1.78
CA ASN A 92 7.37 -2.78 1.69
C ASN A 92 7.23 -3.64 0.44
N GLU A 93 7.73 -3.17 -0.70
CA GLU A 93 7.73 -3.92 -1.95
C GLU A 93 8.54 -5.23 -1.82
N ALA A 94 9.74 -5.17 -1.25
CA ALA A 94 10.57 -6.34 -1.02
C ALA A 94 9.85 -7.38 -0.12
N LEU A 95 9.23 -6.93 0.96
CA LEU A 95 8.49 -7.79 1.89
C LEU A 95 7.24 -8.41 1.22
N LEU A 96 6.53 -7.63 0.40
CA LEU A 96 5.39 -8.13 -0.37
C LEU A 96 5.84 -9.20 -1.39
N GLN A 97 6.95 -8.97 -2.09
CA GLN A 97 7.51 -9.93 -3.04
C GLN A 97 7.89 -11.25 -2.34
N GLU A 98 8.51 -11.18 -1.16
CA GLU A 98 8.82 -12.34 -0.33
C GLU A 98 7.56 -13.15 0.04
N LYS A 99 6.52 -12.46 0.53
CA LYS A 99 5.24 -13.11 0.89
C LYS A 99 4.55 -13.74 -0.31
N MET A 100 4.56 -13.06 -1.45
CA MET A 100 4.00 -13.60 -2.70
C MET A 100 4.77 -14.82 -3.20
N ALA A 101 6.10 -14.86 -3.01
CA ALA A 101 6.89 -16.05 -3.30
C ALA A 101 6.46 -17.23 -2.41
N GLY A 102 6.30 -17.01 -1.10
CA GLY A 102 5.80 -18.02 -0.18
C GLY A 102 4.41 -18.56 -0.56
N ILE A 103 3.47 -17.68 -0.91
CA ILE A 103 2.12 -18.08 -1.37
C ILE A 103 2.21 -18.94 -2.64
N ARG A 104 3.07 -18.58 -3.60
CA ARG A 104 3.27 -19.35 -4.84
C ARG A 104 3.80 -20.76 -4.58
N GLU A 105 4.64 -20.93 -3.56
CA GLU A 105 5.17 -22.23 -3.16
C GLU A 105 4.12 -23.11 -2.46
N GLU A 106 3.25 -22.52 -1.64
CA GLU A 106 2.23 -23.25 -0.90
C GLU A 106 0.97 -23.58 -1.74
N LEU A 107 0.63 -22.76 -2.72
CA LEU A 107 -0.54 -22.93 -3.59
C LEU A 107 -0.65 -24.34 -4.23
N PRO A 108 0.41 -24.93 -4.80
CA PRO A 108 0.38 -26.29 -5.32
C PRO A 108 0.05 -27.34 -4.24
N ARG A 109 0.60 -27.20 -3.03
CA ARG A 109 0.37 -28.12 -1.91
C ARG A 109 -1.09 -28.09 -1.46
N VAL A 110 -1.66 -26.89 -1.34
CA VAL A 110 -3.08 -26.70 -1.03
C VAL A 110 -3.96 -27.35 -2.11
N ARG A 111 -3.65 -27.14 -3.39
CA ARG A 111 -4.37 -27.79 -4.51
C ARG A 111 -4.29 -29.32 -4.45
N GLN A 112 -3.14 -29.88 -4.09
CA GLN A 112 -2.97 -31.31 -3.91
C GLN A 112 -3.81 -31.83 -2.72
N ALA A 113 -3.79 -31.12 -1.59
CA ALA A 113 -4.60 -31.46 -0.42
C ALA A 113 -6.11 -31.45 -0.74
N PHE A 114 -6.61 -30.44 -1.47
CA PHE A 114 -8.00 -30.41 -1.92
C PHE A 114 -8.36 -31.58 -2.84
N ARG A 115 -7.47 -31.93 -3.79
CA ARG A 115 -7.68 -33.10 -4.66
C ARG A 115 -7.74 -34.39 -3.87
N ALA A 116 -6.82 -34.58 -2.92
CA ALA A 116 -6.80 -35.75 -2.04
C ALA A 116 -8.07 -35.81 -1.17
N ALA A 117 -8.46 -34.71 -0.53
CA ALA A 117 -9.67 -34.63 0.28
C ALA A 117 -10.95 -34.94 -0.54
N THR A 118 -10.99 -34.52 -1.80
CA THR A 118 -12.11 -34.84 -2.70
C THR A 118 -12.10 -36.31 -3.11
N ALA A 119 -10.92 -36.89 -3.37
CA ALA A 119 -10.77 -38.30 -3.74
C ALA A 119 -11.08 -39.27 -2.59
N TYR A 120 -10.78 -38.87 -1.34
CA TYR A 120 -11.08 -39.63 -0.13
C TYR A 120 -12.40 -39.22 0.52
N ARG A 121 -13.23 -38.41 -0.14
CA ARG A 121 -14.58 -38.13 0.35
C ARG A 121 -15.34 -39.45 0.38
N PRO A 122 -15.76 -39.95 1.56
CA PRO A 122 -16.54 -41.17 1.61
C PRO A 122 -17.79 -40.92 0.77
N ILE A 123 -17.97 -41.74 -0.27
CA ILE A 123 -19.27 -41.87 -0.92
C ILE A 123 -20.18 -42.35 0.21
N ASP A 124 -21.09 -41.50 0.68
CA ASP A 124 -22.15 -41.91 1.58
C ASP A 124 -22.90 -43.06 0.89
N SER A 125 -22.48 -44.28 1.22
CA SER A 125 -23.06 -45.54 0.78
C SER A 125 -24.34 -45.76 1.58
N THR A 126 -25.31 -44.87 1.43
CA THR A 126 -26.63 -44.95 2.04
C THR A 126 -27.69 -44.53 1.03
N SER A 127 -27.71 -45.20 -0.12
CA SER A 127 -28.92 -45.30 -0.95
C SER A 127 -29.03 -46.66 -1.67
N ALA A 128 -28.46 -47.71 -1.08
CA ALA A 128 -28.56 -49.08 -1.61
C ALA A 128 -29.49 -50.00 -0.78
N TYR A 129 -29.98 -49.55 0.38
CA TYR A 129 -30.82 -50.38 1.26
C TYR A 129 -32.31 -50.00 1.29
N LEU A 130 -32.75 -48.96 0.58
CA LEU A 130 -34.16 -48.55 0.57
C LEU A 130 -35.01 -49.14 -0.56
N ASN A 131 -34.45 -49.96 -1.45
CA ASN A 131 -35.20 -50.59 -2.56
C ASN A 131 -35.13 -52.12 -2.58
N ARG A 132 -35.12 -52.75 -1.41
CA ARG A 132 -35.26 -54.21 -1.28
C ARG A 132 -36.20 -54.59 -0.15
N ARG A 133 -37.48 -54.24 -0.32
CA ARG A 133 -38.71 -54.65 0.42
C ARG A 133 -39.75 -53.58 0.09
N SER A 134 -40.94 -53.84 -0.42
CA SER A 134 -41.75 -55.05 -0.64
C SER A 134 -42.83 -54.68 -1.65
#